data_AF-A0A522DRN5-F1
#
_entry.id   AF-A0A522DRN5-F1
#
_cell.length_a   1.000
_cell.length_b   1.000
_cell.length_c   1.000
_cell.angle_alpha   90.00
_cell.angle_beta   90.00
_cell.angle_gamma   90.00
#
_symmetry.space_group_name_H-M   'P 1'
#
loop_
_entity.id
_entity.type
_entity.pdbx_description
1 polymer ?
#
loop_
_entity_poly.entity_id
_entity_poly.type
_entity_poly.pdbx_seq_one_letter_code
_entity_poly.pdbx_strand_id
1 'polypeptide(L)'
;MSDDTPTERFDTPGDAPTERFAATGAAPAAASPAAASSRRTIIILSSIGGALLLALIVLLVLLLARPGAVAPTPTPTESSTSPTPTETASATPTPTATPTEDTPPPASGPQFTNFIAPSSQGGCSTGGPGVDPFIPKVKVAWTSSGATSAWYVNGTSDAADSGYMQIPLNGDQEDFPYSQDFNCSNEVNTYTITLVGPEGDHKSKTWHVTNTGDTF
;
A
#
# COMPACT_ATOMS: atom_id res chain seq x y z
N MET A 1 -61.20 47.50 5.88
CA MET A 1 -61.09 46.76 7.15
C MET A 1 -59.65 46.35 7.22
N SER A 2 -58.90 46.96 8.15
CA SER A 2 -57.45 46.92 8.22
C SER A 2 -57.01 45.79 9.14
N ASP A 3 -56.16 44.91 8.65
CA ASP A 3 -55.51 43.85 9.43
C ASP A 3 -54.37 44.43 10.27
N ASP A 4 -54.65 44.63 11.56
CA ASP A 4 -53.70 44.95 12.61
C ASP A 4 -53.09 43.64 13.13
N THR A 5 -51.87 43.31 12.71
CA THR A 5 -51.10 42.18 13.28
C THR A 5 -50.17 42.71 14.38
N PRO A 6 -50.27 42.25 15.64
CA PRO A 6 -49.34 42.65 16.70
C PRO A 6 -47.98 41.98 16.51
N THR A 7 -46.90 42.77 16.54
CA THR A 7 -45.53 42.25 16.63
C THR A 7 -45.25 41.88 18.09
N GLU A 8 -45.10 40.59 18.40
CA GLU A 8 -44.64 40.15 19.72
C GLU A 8 -43.14 40.43 19.90
N ARG A 9 -42.83 41.10 21.02
CA ARG A 9 -41.50 41.46 21.49
C ARG A 9 -41.00 40.33 22.40
N PHE A 10 -39.90 39.68 22.05
CA PHE A 10 -39.24 38.71 22.92
C PHE A 10 -38.42 39.44 23.98
N ASP A 11 -38.92 39.44 25.22
CA ASP A 11 -38.13 39.79 26.40
C ASP A 11 -37.14 38.66 26.73
N THR A 12 -35.88 39.03 26.92
CA THR A 12 -34.80 38.14 27.38
C THR A 12 -34.60 38.34 28.88
N PRO A 13 -34.74 37.29 29.71
CA PRO A 13 -34.22 37.34 31.08
C PRO A 13 -33.21 36.22 31.34
N GLY A 14 -32.11 36.58 32.02
CA GLY A 14 -31.40 35.65 32.90
C GLY A 14 -29.88 35.67 32.80
N ASP A 15 -29.25 36.63 33.47
CA ASP A 15 -27.87 36.54 33.95
C ASP A 15 -27.66 35.21 34.72
N ALA A 16 -26.71 34.39 34.26
CA ALA A 16 -26.23 33.23 35.00
C ALA A 16 -25.02 33.62 35.88
N PRO A 17 -25.01 33.29 37.18
CA PRO A 17 -23.89 33.64 38.06
C PRO A 17 -22.68 32.71 37.80
N THR A 18 -21.53 33.32 37.53
CA THR A 18 -20.22 32.65 37.48
C THR A 18 -19.70 32.44 38.90
N GLU A 19 -19.76 31.20 39.41
CA GLU A 19 -19.06 30.85 40.67
C GLU A 19 -17.60 30.43 40.40
N ARG A 20 -16.67 31.25 40.91
CA ARG A 20 -15.24 30.93 41.03
C ARG A 20 -15.01 30.06 42.26
N PHE A 21 -14.55 28.83 42.08
CA PHE A 21 -13.97 28.05 43.16
C PHE A 21 -12.52 28.50 43.40
N ALA A 22 -12.28 29.24 44.48
CA ALA A 22 -10.97 29.49 45.04
C ALA A 22 -10.67 28.47 46.15
N ALA A 23 -9.45 27.92 46.11
CA ALA A 23 -8.92 26.91 47.02
C ALA A 23 -8.61 27.45 48.42
N THR A 24 -8.70 26.59 49.46
CA THR A 24 -7.99 26.77 50.74
C THR A 24 -7.85 25.42 51.47
N GLY A 25 -6.62 25.06 51.90
CA GLY A 25 -6.39 24.20 53.08
C GLY A 25 -5.33 23.09 52.98
N ALA A 26 -4.09 23.37 53.44
CA ALA A 26 -3.03 22.40 53.78
C ALA A 26 -3.36 21.65 55.12
N ALA A 27 -2.78 20.52 55.56
CA ALA A 27 -1.39 20.01 55.57
C ALA A 27 -1.35 18.50 56.03
N PRO A 28 -0.24 17.90 56.54
CA PRO A 28 0.60 16.88 55.86
C PRO A 28 0.71 15.50 56.57
N ALA A 29 1.06 14.42 55.86
CA ALA A 29 1.89 13.29 56.39
C ALA A 29 2.11 12.15 55.36
N ALA A 30 3.32 11.59 55.41
CA ALA A 30 3.79 10.33 54.85
C ALA A 30 4.08 10.26 53.33
N ALA A 31 5.35 10.57 53.01
CA ALA A 31 5.99 10.15 51.78
C ALA A 31 6.12 8.61 51.71
N SER A 32 5.72 8.04 50.59
CA SER A 32 6.27 6.80 50.05
C SER A 32 6.33 6.95 48.52
N PRO A 33 7.50 6.93 47.88
CA PRO A 33 7.60 7.06 46.43
C PRO A 33 7.54 5.67 45.81
N ALA A 34 6.45 5.34 45.10
CA ALA A 34 6.43 4.12 44.31
C ALA A 34 5.64 4.28 43.00
N ALA A 35 6.41 4.31 41.92
CA ALA A 35 6.08 3.80 40.59
C ALA A 35 5.12 4.60 39.68
N ALA A 36 5.48 5.84 39.36
CA ALA A 36 5.03 6.51 38.12
C ALA A 36 6.10 6.47 37.01
N SER A 37 6.93 5.43 36.96
CA SER A 37 8.00 5.25 35.97
C SER A 37 8.11 3.80 35.49
N SER A 38 7.03 3.24 34.94
CA SER A 38 7.08 1.88 34.36
C SER A 38 6.94 1.86 32.83
N ARG A 39 6.10 2.71 32.22
CA ARG A 39 5.91 2.64 30.76
C ARG A 39 7.14 3.06 29.95
N ARG A 40 7.83 4.14 30.35
CA ARG A 40 9.02 4.62 29.61
C ARG A 40 10.20 3.65 29.75
N THR A 41 10.37 3.07 30.94
CA THR A 41 11.40 2.06 31.22
C THR A 41 11.14 0.75 30.49
N ILE A 42 9.86 0.31 30.40
CA ILE A 42 9.46 -0.88 29.62
C ILE A 42 9.71 -0.68 28.12
N ILE A 43 9.40 0.50 27.58
CA ILE A 43 9.66 0.80 26.16
C ILE A 43 11.17 0.79 25.85
N ILE A 44 12.00 1.39 26.72
CA ILE A 44 13.46 1.38 26.55
C ILE A 44 14.01 -0.05 26.64
N LEU A 45 13.57 -0.84 27.62
CA LEU A 45 14.06 -2.22 27.80
C LEU A 45 13.62 -3.13 26.64
N SER A 46 12.41 -2.93 26.11
CA SER A 46 11.91 -3.62 24.92
C SER A 46 12.73 -3.27 23.67
N SER A 47 13.12 -2.00 23.50
CA SER A 47 13.97 -1.59 22.37
C SER A 47 15.36 -2.22 22.41
N ILE A 48 15.98 -2.30 23.60
CA ILE A 48 17.30 -2.93 23.80
C ILE A 48 17.20 -4.44 23.56
N GLY A 49 16.15 -5.08 24.07
CA GLY A 49 15.88 -6.51 23.83
C GLY A 49 15.65 -6.82 22.36
N GLY A 50 14.85 -6.00 21.65
CA GLY A 50 14.60 -6.15 20.22
C GLY A 50 15.87 -5.97 19.37
N ALA A 51 16.69 -4.97 19.68
CA ALA A 51 17.96 -4.74 18.99
C ALA A 51 18.96 -5.90 19.20
N LEU A 52 19.08 -6.40 20.44
CA LEU A 52 19.92 -7.56 20.75
C LEU A 52 19.43 -8.82 20.03
N LEU A 53 18.12 -9.05 19.98
CA LEU A 53 17.53 -10.19 19.28
C LEU A 53 17.81 -10.12 17.76
N LEU A 54 17.60 -8.94 17.14
CA LEU A 54 17.88 -8.74 15.72
C LEU A 54 19.36 -8.97 15.39
N ALA A 55 20.28 -8.45 16.22
CA ALA A 55 21.71 -8.65 16.03
C ALA A 55 22.09 -10.14 16.10
N LEU A 56 21.47 -10.91 17.00
CA LEU A 56 21.71 -12.34 17.15
C LEU A 56 21.18 -13.13 15.93
N ILE A 57 20.01 -12.76 15.40
CA ILE A 57 19.45 -13.35 14.17
C ILE A 57 20.38 -13.11 12.98
N VAL A 58 20.86 -11.87 12.79
CA VAL A 58 21.80 -11.53 11.70
C VAL A 58 23.10 -12.33 11.83
N LEU A 59 23.66 -12.42 13.04
CA LEU A 59 24.86 -13.22 13.30
C LEU A 59 24.63 -14.71 12.96
N LEU A 60 23.47 -15.25 13.30
CA LEU A 60 23.13 -16.65 13.04
C LEU A 60 22.97 -16.93 11.54
N VAL A 61 22.35 -16.02 10.78
CA VAL A 61 22.26 -16.10 9.32
C VAL A 61 23.66 -16.06 8.70
N LEU A 62 24.54 -15.16 9.14
CA LEU A 62 25.91 -15.08 8.63
C LEU A 62 26.75 -16.32 8.95
N LEU A 63 26.54 -16.94 10.12
CA LEU A 63 27.22 -18.18 10.51
C LEU A 63 26.71 -19.40 9.74
N LEU A 64 25.42 -19.45 9.40
CA LEU A 64 24.83 -20.53 8.60
C LEU A 64 25.11 -20.38 7.10
N ALA A 65 25.26 -19.15 6.60
CA ALA A 65 25.51 -18.86 5.19
C ALA A 65 26.98 -19.04 4.76
N ARG A 66 27.78 -19.86 5.47
CA ARG A 66 29.17 -20.15 5.08
C ARG A 66 29.21 -20.64 3.62
N PRO A 67 29.87 -19.91 2.70
CA PRO A 67 30.03 -20.37 1.33
C PRO A 67 30.91 -21.62 1.32
N GLY A 68 30.32 -22.76 0.95
CA GLY A 68 31.07 -23.98 0.67
C GLY A 68 32.04 -23.72 -0.48
N ALA A 69 33.31 -24.10 -0.26
CA ALA A 69 34.37 -24.02 -1.25
C ALA A 69 33.98 -24.79 -2.53
N VAL A 70 34.06 -24.10 -3.67
CA VAL A 70 33.79 -24.67 -5.00
C VAL A 70 34.96 -25.58 -5.37
N ALA A 71 34.69 -26.86 -5.61
CA ALA A 71 35.67 -27.82 -6.11
C ALA A 71 35.91 -27.62 -7.63
N PRO A 72 37.15 -27.74 -8.13
CA PRO A 72 37.45 -27.59 -9.55
C PRO A 72 37.02 -28.80 -10.38
N THR A 73 36.47 -28.47 -11.56
CA THR A 73 36.09 -29.27 -12.73
C THR A 73 37.13 -30.31 -13.18
N PRO A 74 36.68 -31.48 -13.70
CA PRO A 74 37.43 -32.20 -14.72
C PRO A 74 36.74 -32.22 -16.11
N THR A 75 37.48 -31.65 -17.06
CA THR A 75 37.78 -32.02 -18.46
C THR A 75 36.77 -32.81 -19.32
N PRO A 76 36.40 -32.31 -20.53
CA PRO A 76 35.69 -33.10 -21.53
C PRO A 76 36.62 -34.10 -22.25
N THR A 77 36.17 -35.35 -22.34
CA THR A 77 36.79 -36.42 -23.13
C THR A 77 36.49 -36.23 -24.61
N GLU A 78 37.53 -36.05 -25.43
CA GLU A 78 37.42 -36.14 -26.89
C GLU A 78 37.14 -37.59 -27.32
N SER A 79 36.19 -37.78 -28.23
CA SER A 79 36.01 -39.05 -28.95
C SER A 79 36.00 -38.78 -30.44
N SER A 80 36.98 -39.41 -31.10
CA SER A 80 37.23 -39.46 -32.53
C SER A 80 36.42 -40.59 -33.19
N THR A 81 36.19 -40.44 -34.50
CA THR A 81 35.77 -41.39 -35.58
C THR A 81 34.55 -40.81 -36.32
N SER A 82 34.39 -40.81 -37.64
CA SER A 82 35.02 -41.40 -38.84
C SER A 82 34.37 -40.69 -40.07
N PRO A 83 34.96 -40.64 -41.29
CA PRO A 83 34.43 -39.82 -42.39
C PRO A 83 33.48 -40.55 -43.37
N THR A 84 32.58 -39.77 -44.00
CA THR A 84 32.00 -39.92 -45.38
C THR A 84 30.85 -40.95 -45.55
N PRO A 85 29.73 -40.64 -46.28
CA PRO A 85 29.70 -40.03 -47.62
C PRO A 85 28.74 -38.87 -47.90
N THR A 86 29.12 -38.17 -48.97
CA THR A 86 28.43 -37.14 -49.75
C THR A 86 27.06 -37.59 -50.27
N GLU A 87 26.02 -36.84 -49.95
CA GLU A 87 24.77 -36.82 -50.71
C GLU A 87 24.56 -35.48 -51.41
N THR A 88 24.14 -35.61 -52.66
CA THR A 88 23.86 -34.62 -53.69
C THR A 88 23.03 -33.43 -53.20
N ALA A 89 23.50 -32.22 -53.50
CA ALA A 89 22.79 -30.96 -53.23
C ALA A 89 21.47 -30.89 -54.02
N SER A 90 20.35 -30.87 -53.30
CA SER A 90 19.07 -30.41 -53.81
C SER A 90 18.96 -28.91 -53.56
N ALA A 91 18.66 -28.12 -54.60
CA ALA A 91 18.51 -26.68 -54.50
C ALA A 91 17.24 -26.34 -53.70
N THR A 92 17.40 -26.12 -52.39
CA THR A 92 16.36 -25.57 -51.53
C THR A 92 16.09 -24.11 -51.93
N PRO A 93 14.82 -23.69 -52.11
CA PRO A 93 14.50 -22.32 -52.49
C PRO A 93 15.00 -21.35 -51.42
N THR A 94 15.65 -20.26 -51.85
CA THR A 94 16.08 -19.15 -51.00
C THR A 94 14.87 -18.60 -50.23
N PRO A 95 14.89 -18.56 -48.89
CA PRO A 95 13.79 -17.96 -48.13
C PRO A 95 13.69 -16.48 -48.50
N THR A 96 12.52 -16.06 -48.95
CA THR A 96 12.17 -14.64 -49.07
C THR A 96 12.27 -14.02 -47.68
N ALA A 97 13.07 -12.97 -47.52
CA ALA A 97 13.21 -12.26 -46.27
C ALA A 97 11.83 -11.74 -45.84
N THR A 98 11.29 -12.30 -44.77
CA THR A 98 10.13 -11.74 -44.09
C THR A 98 10.51 -10.33 -43.63
N PRO A 99 9.72 -9.29 -43.95
CA PRO A 99 9.97 -7.95 -43.45
C PRO A 99 10.01 -8.00 -41.92
N THR A 100 11.15 -7.65 -41.34
CA THR A 100 11.30 -7.46 -39.91
C THR A 100 10.45 -6.26 -39.54
N GLU A 101 9.32 -6.52 -38.87
CA GLU A 101 8.48 -5.48 -38.30
C GLU A 101 9.33 -4.73 -37.26
N ASP A 102 9.51 -3.43 -37.51
CA ASP A 102 10.30 -2.54 -36.68
C ASP A 102 9.62 -2.42 -35.31
N THR A 103 10.10 -3.19 -34.34
CA THR A 103 9.51 -3.20 -33.00
C THR A 103 9.85 -1.86 -32.35
N PRO A 104 8.85 -1.07 -31.91
CA PRO A 104 9.12 0.23 -31.30
C PRO A 104 10.10 0.05 -30.12
N PRO A 105 11.04 1.00 -29.93
CA PRO A 105 12.02 0.91 -28.86
C PRO A 105 11.31 0.71 -27.52
N PRO A 106 11.83 -0.17 -26.63
CA PRO A 106 11.20 -0.41 -25.34
C PRO A 106 11.10 0.92 -24.60
N ALA A 107 9.88 1.26 -24.19
CA ALA A 107 9.64 2.50 -23.50
C ALA A 107 10.44 2.52 -22.20
N SER A 108 11.26 3.57 -22.03
CA SER A 108 12.10 3.72 -20.85
C SER A 108 11.23 4.18 -19.66
N GLY A 109 11.42 3.52 -18.51
CA GLY A 109 10.73 3.85 -17.26
C GLY A 109 9.60 2.89 -16.86
N PRO A 110 8.99 3.12 -15.68
CA PRO A 110 7.94 2.26 -15.16
C PRO A 110 6.64 2.45 -15.93
N GLN A 111 5.98 1.33 -16.25
CA GLN A 111 4.73 1.34 -17.00
C GLN A 111 3.74 0.33 -16.44
N PHE A 112 2.45 0.70 -16.48
CA PHE A 112 1.36 -0.26 -16.35
C PHE A 112 1.14 -0.93 -17.70
N THR A 113 1.36 -2.24 -17.76
CA THR A 113 1.07 -3.04 -18.96
C THR A 113 -0.41 -3.43 -19.02
N ASN A 114 -1.05 -3.55 -17.85
CA ASN A 114 -2.49 -3.70 -17.72
C ASN A 114 -2.97 -3.02 -16.43
N PHE A 115 -4.17 -2.45 -16.46
CA PHE A 115 -4.81 -1.84 -15.29
C PHE A 115 -6.32 -1.98 -15.39
N ILE A 116 -6.90 -2.76 -14.50
CA ILE A 116 -8.34 -3.05 -14.45
C ILE A 116 -8.85 -2.58 -13.09
N ALA A 117 -9.60 -1.48 -13.07
CA ALA A 117 -10.26 -0.98 -11.88
C ALA A 117 -11.71 -0.62 -12.23
N PRO A 118 -12.64 -1.59 -12.19
CA PRO A 118 -14.04 -1.28 -12.41
C PRO A 118 -14.49 -0.30 -11.33
N SER A 119 -15.19 0.76 -11.75
CA SER A 119 -15.90 1.63 -10.82
C SER A 119 -16.84 0.77 -10.00
N SER A 120 -16.47 0.52 -8.74
CA SER A 120 -17.28 -0.31 -7.86
C SER A 120 -18.47 0.56 -7.46
N GLN A 121 -19.66 0.15 -7.87
CA GLN A 121 -20.91 0.75 -7.39
C GLN A 121 -21.34 -0.08 -6.18
N GLY A 122 -21.30 0.54 -5.02
CA GLY A 122 -21.68 -0.09 -3.78
C GLY A 122 -21.76 0.98 -2.71
N GLY A 123 -22.86 0.98 -1.98
CA GLY A 123 -23.13 1.97 -0.97
C GLY A 123 -22.70 1.50 0.39
N CYS A 124 -22.18 2.38 1.24
CA CYS A 124 -22.19 2.03 2.66
C CYS A 124 -23.64 1.89 3.13
N SER A 125 -23.95 0.80 3.81
CA SER A 125 -25.23 0.65 4.51
C SER A 125 -24.94 0.48 5.98
N THR A 126 -25.69 1.16 6.83
CA THR A 126 -25.54 1.12 8.30
C THR A 126 -25.80 -0.28 8.85
N GLY A 127 -26.47 -1.12 8.05
CA GLY A 127 -27.18 -2.27 8.56
C GLY A 127 -28.39 -1.84 9.40
N GLY A 128 -29.54 -2.46 9.17
CA GLY A 128 -30.62 -2.53 10.15
C GLY A 128 -30.37 -3.63 11.20
N PRO A 129 -31.30 -3.79 12.17
CA PRO A 129 -31.22 -4.86 13.16
C PRO A 129 -31.10 -6.23 12.49
N GLY A 130 -29.96 -6.91 12.69
CA GLY A 130 -29.70 -8.24 12.15
C GLY A 130 -29.18 -8.30 10.71
N VAL A 131 -28.75 -7.18 10.13
CA VAL A 131 -27.98 -7.17 8.87
C VAL A 131 -26.61 -6.54 9.09
N ASP A 132 -25.58 -7.17 8.55
CA ASP A 132 -24.22 -6.67 8.67
C ASP A 132 -24.03 -5.41 7.79
N PRO A 133 -23.30 -4.40 8.27
CA PRO A 133 -22.97 -3.23 7.47
C PRO A 133 -22.21 -3.66 6.21
N PHE A 134 -22.71 -3.23 5.05
CA PHE A 134 -22.07 -3.50 3.77
C PHE A 134 -21.08 -2.39 3.46
N ILE A 135 -19.81 -2.76 3.32
CA ILE A 135 -18.74 -1.88 2.84
C ILE A 135 -18.31 -2.40 1.47
N PRO A 136 -18.36 -1.57 0.41
CA PRO A 136 -17.94 -2.01 -0.90
C PRO A 136 -16.46 -2.41 -0.88
N LYS A 137 -16.17 -3.62 -1.34
CA LYS A 137 -14.78 -4.00 -1.61
C LYS A 137 -14.31 -3.23 -2.84
N VAL A 138 -13.17 -2.57 -2.71
CA VAL A 138 -12.43 -2.06 -3.85
C VAL A 138 -12.10 -3.26 -4.76
N LYS A 139 -12.10 -3.06 -6.08
CA LYS A 139 -11.66 -4.08 -7.04
C LYS A 139 -10.65 -3.45 -7.96
N VAL A 140 -9.43 -3.96 -7.94
CA VAL A 140 -8.35 -3.52 -8.82
C VAL A 140 -7.45 -4.69 -9.16
N ALA A 141 -6.92 -4.70 -10.37
CA ALA A 141 -5.86 -5.59 -10.82
C ALA A 141 -4.89 -4.81 -11.71
N TRP A 142 -3.60 -5.08 -11.58
CA TRP A 142 -2.56 -4.38 -12.33
C TRP A 142 -1.42 -5.30 -12.70
N THR A 143 -0.78 -4.99 -13.82
CA THR A 143 0.53 -5.53 -14.16
C THR A 143 1.43 -4.39 -14.60
N SER A 144 2.73 -4.54 -14.37
CA SER A 144 3.72 -3.52 -14.65
C SER A 144 4.99 -4.07 -15.30
N SER A 145 5.74 -3.17 -15.91
CA SER A 145 7.08 -3.40 -16.46
C SER A 145 7.97 -2.20 -16.17
N GLY A 146 9.28 -2.42 -16.04
CA GLY A 146 10.25 -1.33 -15.84
C GLY A 146 10.18 -0.62 -14.48
N ALA A 147 9.37 -1.13 -13.54
CA ALA A 147 9.24 -0.62 -12.18
C ALA A 147 10.06 -1.46 -11.19
N THR A 148 10.59 -0.81 -10.16
CA THR A 148 11.31 -1.42 -9.03
C THR A 148 10.43 -1.54 -7.78
N SER A 149 9.43 -0.67 -7.64
CA SER A 149 8.43 -0.76 -6.57
C SER A 149 7.06 -0.25 -7.03
N ALA A 150 6.01 -0.66 -6.33
CA ALA A 150 4.65 -0.18 -6.50
C ALA A 150 4.10 0.25 -5.13
N TRP A 151 3.37 1.36 -5.11
CA TRP A 151 2.82 1.96 -3.90
C TRP A 151 1.33 2.21 -4.07
N TYR A 152 0.59 2.14 -2.98
CA TYR A 152 -0.84 2.40 -2.92
C TYR A 152 -1.17 3.40 -1.82
N VAL A 153 -2.12 4.28 -2.11
CA VAL A 153 -2.73 5.16 -1.11
C VAL A 153 -4.13 5.62 -1.55
N ASN A 154 -4.94 6.02 -0.57
CA ASN A 154 -6.21 6.71 -0.79
C ASN A 154 -5.99 8.23 -0.71
N GLY A 155 -6.50 8.99 -1.68
CA GLY A 155 -6.63 10.44 -1.62
C GLY A 155 -5.45 11.26 -2.16
N THR A 156 -4.41 10.65 -2.75
CA THR A 156 -3.30 11.38 -3.39
C THR A 156 -3.17 11.03 -4.88
N SER A 157 -2.48 11.87 -5.65
CA SER A 157 -2.15 11.60 -7.06
C SER A 157 -0.85 10.81 -7.25
N ASP A 158 -0.04 10.71 -6.18
CA ASP A 158 1.20 9.97 -6.14
C ASP A 158 1.27 9.20 -4.81
N ALA A 159 1.19 7.88 -4.91
CA ALA A 159 1.24 6.99 -3.76
C ALA A 159 2.66 6.81 -3.22
N ALA A 160 3.68 6.93 -4.08
CA ALA A 160 5.07 6.74 -3.69
C ALA A 160 5.55 7.87 -2.76
N ASP A 161 5.10 9.10 -2.99
CA ASP A 161 5.39 10.25 -2.11
C ASP A 161 4.91 10.05 -0.67
N SER A 162 3.82 9.29 -0.47
CA SER A 162 3.29 8.99 0.86
C SER A 162 4.12 7.95 1.61
N GLY A 163 4.80 7.05 0.89
CA GLY A 163 5.46 5.87 1.46
C GLY A 163 4.55 4.97 2.30
N TYR A 164 3.22 5.08 2.16
CA TYR A 164 2.26 4.49 3.09
C TYR A 164 2.19 2.96 2.97
N MET A 165 1.91 2.45 1.77
CA MET A 165 1.73 1.02 1.54
C MET A 165 2.42 0.59 0.25
N GLN A 166 3.46 -0.24 0.39
CA GLN A 166 4.08 -0.91 -0.74
C GLN A 166 3.28 -2.17 -1.10
N ILE A 167 3.04 -2.38 -2.39
CA ILE A 167 2.31 -3.53 -2.93
C ILE A 167 3.18 -4.26 -3.97
N PRO A 168 2.84 -5.50 -4.35
CA PRO A 168 3.54 -6.20 -5.44
C PRO A 168 3.51 -5.43 -6.77
N LEU A 169 4.53 -5.64 -7.61
CA LEU A 169 4.61 -5.01 -8.94
C LEU A 169 3.48 -5.45 -9.88
N ASN A 170 2.96 -6.65 -9.67
CA ASN A 170 1.82 -7.22 -10.37
C ASN A 170 0.93 -7.85 -9.32
N GLY A 171 -0.38 -7.64 -9.42
CA GLY A 171 -1.30 -8.19 -8.45
C GLY A 171 -2.73 -7.73 -8.65
N ASP A 172 -3.55 -8.07 -7.68
CA ASP A 172 -4.94 -7.67 -7.60
C ASP A 172 -5.37 -7.30 -6.17
N GLN A 173 -6.68 -7.26 -5.96
CA GLN A 173 -7.29 -6.86 -4.70
C GLN A 173 -6.90 -7.75 -3.51
N GLU A 174 -6.51 -9.00 -3.75
CA GLU A 174 -6.12 -9.94 -2.70
C GLU A 174 -4.67 -9.76 -2.25
N ASP A 175 -3.84 -9.08 -3.07
CA ASP A 175 -2.43 -8.84 -2.79
C ASP A 175 -2.17 -7.65 -1.84
N PHE A 176 -3.22 -6.93 -1.45
CA PHE A 176 -3.07 -5.86 -0.48
C PHE A 176 -2.84 -6.42 0.93
N PRO A 177 -1.86 -5.89 1.68
CA PRO A 177 -1.54 -6.38 3.02
C PRO A 177 -2.64 -6.12 4.06
N TYR A 178 -3.51 -5.14 3.80
CA TYR A 178 -4.60 -4.73 4.69
C TYR A 178 -5.88 -4.51 3.87
N SER A 179 -7.03 -4.49 4.55
CA SER A 179 -8.27 -4.04 3.92
C SER A 179 -8.17 -2.57 3.53
N GLN A 180 -8.77 -2.22 2.39
CA GLN A 180 -8.73 -0.88 1.83
C GLN A 180 -9.75 -0.05 2.59
N ASP A 181 -9.31 1.09 3.12
CA ASP A 181 -10.22 2.02 3.76
C ASP A 181 -11.14 2.63 2.70
N PHE A 182 -12.43 2.32 2.81
CA PHE A 182 -13.50 3.00 2.10
C PHE A 182 -14.17 3.97 3.06
N ASN A 183 -14.02 5.27 2.82
CA ASN A 183 -14.64 6.28 3.66
C ASN A 183 -16.10 6.49 3.24
N CYS A 184 -17.03 6.02 4.07
CA CYS A 184 -18.46 6.13 3.82
C CYS A 184 -19.01 7.57 3.87
N SER A 185 -18.32 8.50 4.54
CA SER A 185 -18.72 9.90 4.54
C SER A 185 -18.36 10.62 3.23
N ASN A 186 -17.54 10.00 2.37
CA ASN A 186 -17.23 10.52 1.05
C ASN A 186 -18.18 9.93 0.00
N GLU A 187 -18.75 10.77 -0.84
CA GLU A 187 -19.50 10.34 -2.04
C GLU A 187 -18.57 9.60 -3.03
N VAL A 188 -17.31 10.01 -3.10
CA VAL A 188 -16.29 9.40 -3.97
C VAL A 188 -15.01 9.16 -3.19
N ASN A 189 -14.57 7.90 -3.14
CA ASN A 189 -13.25 7.53 -2.67
C ASN A 189 -12.29 7.44 -3.86
N THR A 190 -11.09 8.00 -3.70
CA THR A 190 -10.09 8.09 -4.77
C THR A 190 -8.87 7.29 -4.38
N TYR A 191 -8.54 6.29 -5.19
CA TYR A 191 -7.42 5.40 -4.92
C TYR A 191 -6.37 5.56 -6.00
N THR A 192 -5.11 5.47 -5.60
CA THR A 192 -3.99 5.61 -6.52
C THR A 192 -2.97 4.51 -6.30
N ILE A 193 -2.51 3.92 -7.40
CA ILE A 193 -1.31 3.08 -7.43
C ILE A 193 -0.24 3.83 -8.20
N THR A 194 0.98 3.88 -7.66
CA THR A 194 2.15 4.50 -8.29
C THR A 194 3.27 3.48 -8.43
N LEU A 195 3.75 3.33 -9.65
CA LEU A 195 4.97 2.58 -9.97
C LEU A 195 6.17 3.52 -9.88
N VAL A 196 7.25 3.06 -9.27
CA VAL A 196 8.53 3.77 -9.19
C VAL A 196 9.56 3.01 -10.02
N GLY A 197 10.25 3.71 -10.91
CA GLY A 197 11.32 3.17 -11.76
C GLY A 197 12.68 3.11 -11.05
N PRO A 198 13.69 2.51 -11.69
CA PRO A 198 15.06 2.46 -11.14
C PRO A 198 15.70 3.84 -11.01
N GLU A 199 15.36 4.79 -11.89
CA GLU A 199 15.86 6.17 -11.86
C GLU A 199 15.00 7.09 -10.98
N GLY A 200 14.01 6.54 -10.27
CA GLY A 200 13.07 7.30 -9.43
C GLY A 200 11.91 7.94 -10.18
N ASP A 201 11.74 7.66 -11.48
CA ASP A 201 10.56 8.11 -12.23
C ASP A 201 9.28 7.48 -11.65
N HIS A 202 8.19 8.26 -11.58
CA HIS A 202 6.91 7.79 -11.07
C HIS A 202 5.87 7.67 -12.19
N LYS A 203 5.05 6.63 -12.15
CA LYS A 203 3.87 6.47 -13.00
C LYS A 203 2.66 6.09 -12.17
N SER A 204 1.66 6.97 -12.13
CA SER A 204 0.44 6.76 -11.34
C SER A 204 -0.77 6.35 -12.20
N LYS A 205 -1.65 5.55 -11.59
CA LYS A 205 -3.02 5.30 -12.04
C LYS A 205 -3.96 5.56 -10.87
N THR A 206 -5.01 6.32 -11.14
CA THR A 206 -6.05 6.66 -10.17
C THR A 206 -7.37 6.08 -10.62
N TRP A 207 -8.16 5.59 -9.68
CA TRP A 207 -9.53 5.17 -9.92
C TRP A 207 -10.44 5.62 -8.78
N HIS A 208 -11.73 5.64 -9.08
CA HIS A 208 -12.75 6.14 -8.17
C HIS A 208 -13.74 5.04 -7.84
N VAL A 209 -14.15 5.02 -6.57
CA VAL A 209 -15.24 4.18 -6.09
C VAL A 209 -16.30 5.10 -5.51
N THR A 210 -17.48 5.10 -6.12
CA THR A 210 -18.60 5.95 -5.73
C THR A 210 -19.41 5.24 -4.65
N ASN A 211 -19.62 5.93 -3.52
CA ASN A 211 -20.58 5.51 -2.51
C ASN A 211 -21.99 5.76 -3.04
N THR A 212 -22.72 4.68 -3.33
CA THR A 212 -24.12 4.77 -3.78
C THR A 212 -25.12 4.47 -2.65
N GLY A 213 -24.68 4.52 -1.39
CA GLY A 213 -25.46 4.16 -0.21
C GLY A 213 -25.71 5.35 0.70
N ASP A 214 -25.99 5.05 1.96
CA ASP A 214 -26.23 6.09 2.96
C ASP A 214 -24.88 6.76 3.28
N THR A 215 -24.85 8.08 3.16
CA THR A 215 -23.74 8.91 3.66
C THR A 215 -23.93 9.13 5.15
N PHE A 216 -22.91 8.83 5.95
CA PHE A 216 -22.90 9.09 7.40
C PHE A 216 -22.22 10.41 7.75
#